data_AF-A0A8T8WEG4-F1
#
_entry.id   AF-A0A8T8WEG4-F1
#
_cell.length_a   1.000
_cell.length_b   1.000
_cell.length_c   1.000
_cell.angle_alpha   90.00
_cell.angle_beta   90.00
_cell.angle_gamma   90.00
#
_symmetry.space_group_name_H-M   'P 1'
#
loop_
_entity.id
_entity.type
_entity.pdbx_description
1 polymer ?
#
loop_
_entity_poly.entity_id
_entity_poly.type
_entity_poly.pdbx_seq_one_letter_code
_entity_poly.pdbx_strand_id
1 'polypeptide(L)'
;MESPSTEDTLPDGFDWLSLDPEEEVVWTGKPHSMSLVPALVVGVPLSLVLVGIPIVVSAYLSRENTEYVITTEALYKKRGVVSRDVKRVGFEKVQDTSYSQDFFGTQFGYGSVDISTAGGSGVELSFDSVAEPKRIQELVNERIRARDRRGDAGDGETKADVLDDILGELRAIRAAVEDDGAAADAAGDDVDADNRDGEDGPVGGDGEGPDADASSTAGDDDR
;
A
#
# COMPACT_ATOMS: atom_id res chain seq x y z
N MET A 1 22.34 36.38 5.11
CA MET A 1 21.40 35.28 4.83
C MET A 1 21.62 34.23 5.90
N GLU A 2 20.79 34.23 6.93
CA GLU A 2 20.70 33.13 7.90
C GLU A 2 19.33 32.50 7.68
N SER A 3 19.32 31.26 7.23
CA SER A 3 18.11 30.45 7.14
C SER A 3 17.64 30.13 8.56
N PRO A 4 16.36 30.33 8.92
CA PRO A 4 15.84 29.72 10.13
C PRO A 4 15.69 28.22 9.85
N SER A 5 16.55 27.42 10.47
CA SER A 5 16.29 25.99 10.63
C SER A 5 15.05 25.87 11.49
N THR A 6 13.91 25.53 10.87
CA THR A 6 12.73 25.07 11.61
C THR A 6 13.11 23.71 12.20
N GLU A 7 13.73 23.73 13.37
CA GLU A 7 13.77 22.58 14.27
C GLU A 7 12.34 22.34 14.73
N ASP A 8 11.64 21.54 13.94
CA ASP A 8 10.32 21.00 14.26
C ASP A 8 10.49 20.16 15.54
N THR A 9 10.25 20.82 16.67
CA THR A 9 10.52 20.28 17.99
C THR A 9 9.46 19.23 18.26
N LEU A 10 9.78 17.96 17.96
CA LEU A 10 9.00 16.82 18.42
C LEU A 10 8.75 16.98 19.93
N PRO A 11 7.55 16.67 20.43
CA PRO A 11 7.26 16.78 21.86
C PRO A 11 8.31 16.00 22.67
N ASP A 12 8.83 16.63 23.73
CA ASP A 12 9.89 16.08 24.60
C ASP A 12 9.63 14.59 24.91
N GLY A 13 10.56 13.71 24.49
CA GLY A 13 10.47 12.26 24.70
C GLY A 13 10.72 11.38 23.46
N PHE A 14 10.68 11.96 22.26
CA PHE A 14 10.89 11.25 20.99
C PHE A 14 12.30 11.40 20.41
N ASP A 15 13.35 11.59 21.23
CA ASP A 15 14.75 11.67 20.75
C ASP A 15 15.23 10.44 19.96
N TRP A 16 14.47 9.36 20.01
CA TRP A 16 14.73 8.11 19.29
C TRP A 16 14.06 8.06 17.91
N LEU A 17 13.16 8.99 17.61
CA LEU A 17 12.36 9.04 16.40
C LEU A 17 12.90 10.16 15.49
N SER A 18 13.64 9.78 14.45
CA SER A 18 14.03 10.70 13.39
C SER A 18 12.95 10.68 12.30
N LEU A 19 12.22 11.78 12.15
CA LEU A 19 11.24 11.96 11.10
C LEU A 19 11.87 12.65 9.89
N ASP A 20 11.41 12.27 8.71
CA ASP A 20 11.68 13.03 7.49
C ASP A 20 10.94 14.38 7.55
N PRO A 21 11.40 15.43 6.83
CA PRO A 21 10.84 16.79 6.96
C PRO A 21 9.35 16.92 6.58
N GLU A 22 8.80 15.93 5.86
CA GLU A 22 7.40 15.86 5.43
C GLU A 22 6.60 14.80 6.23
N GLU A 23 7.26 14.10 7.16
CA GLU A 23 6.67 13.05 7.99
C GLU A 23 6.14 13.66 9.30
N GLU A 24 4.82 13.64 9.47
CA GLU A 24 4.15 14.20 10.65
C GLU A 24 3.62 13.09 11.57
N VAL A 25 3.66 13.33 12.88
CA VAL A 25 3.09 12.41 13.86
C VAL A 25 1.57 12.59 13.91
N VAL A 26 0.84 11.52 13.58
CA VAL A 26 -0.63 11.51 13.60
C VAL A 26 -1.15 11.04 14.96
N TRP A 27 -0.46 10.07 15.58
CA TRP A 27 -0.85 9.54 16.86
C TRP A 27 0.35 9.00 17.64
N THR A 28 0.28 9.14 18.97
CA THR A 28 1.23 8.54 19.91
C THR A 28 0.47 7.79 20.98
N GLY A 29 1.06 6.70 21.48
CA GLY A 29 0.46 5.92 22.54
C GLY A 29 1.46 5.07 23.31
N LYS A 30 0.98 4.58 24.44
CA LYS A 30 1.68 3.65 25.32
C LYS A 30 0.71 2.59 25.82
N PRO A 31 1.20 1.44 26.30
CA PRO A 31 0.33 0.41 26.87
C PRO A 31 -0.57 0.97 27.97
N HIS A 32 -1.86 0.66 27.88
CA HIS A 32 -2.90 1.14 28.77
C HIS A 32 -2.64 0.70 30.21
N SER A 33 -2.88 1.57 31.19
CA SER A 33 -2.62 1.29 32.61
C SER A 33 -3.31 0.03 33.13
N MET A 34 -4.51 -0.26 32.61
CA MET A 34 -5.30 -1.41 33.03
C MET A 34 -4.80 -2.74 32.46
N SER A 35 -3.83 -2.74 31.52
CA SER A 35 -3.20 -3.99 31.08
C SER A 35 -2.34 -4.65 32.16
N LEU A 36 -2.05 -3.94 33.26
CA LEU A 36 -1.42 -4.50 34.46
C LEU A 36 -2.40 -5.32 35.32
N VAL A 37 -3.72 -5.15 35.15
CA VAL A 37 -4.73 -5.81 36.00
C VAL A 37 -4.60 -7.34 35.97
N PRO A 38 -4.49 -8.02 34.82
CA PRO A 38 -4.29 -9.47 34.79
C PRO A 38 -3.01 -9.89 35.53
N ALA A 39 -1.92 -9.14 35.34
CA ALA A 39 -0.65 -9.40 36.00
C ALA A 39 -0.74 -9.20 37.53
N LEU A 40 -1.54 -8.25 38.01
CA LEU A 40 -1.79 -8.05 39.44
C LEU A 40 -2.70 -9.15 40.02
N VAL A 41 -3.77 -9.52 39.32
CA VAL A 41 -4.71 -10.56 39.75
C VAL A 41 -4.01 -11.91 39.93
N VAL A 42 -3.09 -12.25 39.03
CA VAL A 42 -2.30 -13.49 39.10
C VAL A 42 -1.05 -13.33 39.97
N GLY A 43 -0.35 -12.20 39.82
CA GLY A 43 0.94 -11.95 40.48
C GLY A 43 0.82 -11.72 41.98
N VAL A 44 -0.18 -11.00 42.47
CA VAL A 44 -0.37 -10.76 43.91
C VAL A 44 -0.52 -12.08 44.71
N PRO A 45 -1.44 -13.02 44.38
CA PRO A 45 -1.55 -14.26 45.14
C PRO A 45 -0.28 -15.13 45.05
N LEU A 46 0.38 -15.18 43.89
CA LEU A 46 1.64 -15.91 43.72
C LEU A 46 2.83 -15.25 44.41
N SER A 47 2.71 -13.99 44.83
CA SER A 47 3.79 -13.27 45.53
C SER A 47 4.02 -13.82 46.94
N LEU A 48 3.04 -14.51 47.53
CA LEU A 48 3.18 -15.21 48.81
C LEU A 48 4.25 -16.33 48.77
N VAL A 49 4.53 -16.86 47.57
CA VAL A 49 5.57 -17.88 47.34
C VAL A 49 6.75 -17.28 46.56
N LEU A 50 6.90 -15.95 46.56
CA LEU A 50 7.94 -15.17 45.87
C LEU A 50 7.95 -15.25 44.33
N VAL A 51 7.12 -16.10 43.70
CA VAL A 51 7.04 -16.25 42.24
C VAL A 51 6.21 -15.13 41.58
N GLY A 52 5.30 -14.51 42.31
CA GLY A 52 4.44 -13.44 41.77
C GLY A 52 5.12 -12.09 41.55
N ILE A 53 6.15 -11.78 42.35
CA ILE A 53 6.90 -10.51 42.26
C ILE A 53 7.50 -10.30 40.86
N PRO A 54 8.25 -11.26 40.27
CA PRO A 54 8.81 -11.05 38.93
C PRO A 54 7.72 -10.87 37.84
N ILE A 55 6.54 -11.46 38.01
CA ILE A 55 5.42 -11.28 37.06
C ILE A 55 4.95 -9.82 37.06
N VAL A 56 4.68 -9.26 38.25
CA VAL A 56 4.20 -7.88 38.39
C VAL A 56 5.27 -6.89 37.92
N VAL A 57 6.52 -7.10 38.33
CA VAL A 57 7.64 -6.23 37.93
C VAL A 57 7.86 -6.28 36.42
N SER A 58 7.83 -7.46 35.81
CA SER A 58 8.01 -7.61 34.36
C SER A 58 6.90 -6.90 33.57
N ALA A 59 5.64 -7.02 34.01
CA ALA A 59 4.51 -6.33 33.39
C ALA A 59 4.65 -4.80 33.52
N TYR A 60 5.01 -4.32 34.71
CA TYR A 60 5.24 -2.90 34.96
C TYR A 60 6.37 -2.33 34.09
N LEU A 61 7.52 -3.01 34.06
CA LEU A 61 8.65 -2.61 33.23
C LEU A 61 8.30 -2.64 31.75
N SER A 62 7.60 -3.66 31.27
CA SER A 62 7.20 -3.73 29.86
C SER A 62 6.30 -2.56 29.46
N ARG A 63 5.39 -2.14 30.35
CA ARG A 63 4.54 -0.96 30.12
C ARG A 63 5.32 0.34 30.04
N GLU A 64 6.18 0.61 31.03
CA GLU A 64 6.95 1.87 31.09
C GLU A 64 8.00 1.97 29.97
N ASN A 65 8.43 0.84 29.43
CA ASN A 65 9.49 0.79 28.43
C ASN A 65 8.97 0.51 27.01
N THR A 66 7.69 0.80 26.73
CA THR A 66 7.10 0.62 25.39
C THR A 66 6.35 1.86 24.93
N GLU A 67 6.67 2.34 23.73
CA GLU A 67 6.04 3.49 23.08
C GLU A 67 5.66 3.14 21.64
N TYR A 68 4.51 3.64 21.21
CA TYR A 68 3.95 3.45 19.87
C TYR A 68 3.73 4.80 19.20
N VAL A 69 4.10 4.90 17.93
CA VAL A 69 3.89 6.10 17.12
C VAL A 69 3.32 5.72 15.77
N ILE A 70 2.32 6.45 15.32
CA ILE A 70 1.76 6.37 13.98
C ILE A 70 2.04 7.72 13.32
N THR A 71 2.77 7.69 12.23
CA THR A 71 3.08 8.89 11.44
C THR A 71 2.26 8.91 10.17
N THR A 72 2.54 9.87 9.31
CA THR A 72 2.00 9.93 7.96
C THR A 72 2.57 8.85 7.04
N GLU A 73 3.73 8.27 7.35
CA GLU A 73 4.41 7.34 6.44
C GLU A 73 4.61 5.94 7.00
N ALA A 74 4.70 5.80 8.32
CA ALA A 74 5.06 4.56 8.96
C ALA A 74 4.48 4.38 10.37
N LEU A 75 4.54 3.14 10.81
CA LEU A 75 4.23 2.69 12.16
C LEU A 75 5.54 2.41 12.90
N TYR A 76 5.65 2.92 14.12
CA TYR A 76 6.83 2.74 14.96
C TYR A 76 6.46 2.10 16.29
N LYS A 77 7.30 1.15 16.70
CA LYS A 77 7.28 0.55 18.04
C LYS A 77 8.67 0.63 18.64
N LYS A 78 8.78 1.26 19.79
CA LYS A 78 9.98 1.23 20.62
C LYS A 78 9.72 0.35 21.84
N ARG A 79 10.67 -0.53 22.16
CA ARG A 79 10.65 -1.34 23.37
C ARG A 79 12.03 -1.46 24.01
N GLY A 80 12.09 -1.51 25.34
CA GLY A 80 13.19 -2.14 26.07
C GLY A 80 13.69 -1.35 27.27
N VAL A 81 14.14 -2.11 28.29
CA VAL A 81 14.49 -1.58 29.62
C VAL A 81 15.97 -1.19 29.73
N VAL A 82 16.84 -1.96 29.08
CA VAL A 82 18.30 -1.79 29.13
C VAL A 82 18.82 -1.37 27.75
N SER A 83 18.41 -2.12 26.72
CA SER A 83 18.63 -1.78 25.32
C SER A 83 17.32 -1.29 24.72
N ARG A 84 17.40 -0.35 23.78
CA ARG A 84 16.26 0.13 23.00
C ARG A 84 16.19 -0.64 21.68
N ASP A 85 15.09 -1.31 21.45
CA ASP A 85 14.71 -1.90 20.16
C ASP A 85 13.67 -0.98 19.52
N VAL A 86 13.93 -0.54 18.28
CA VAL A 86 13.03 0.34 17.52
C VAL A 86 12.70 -0.34 16.20
N LYS A 87 11.41 -0.53 15.95
CA LYS A 87 10.90 -1.14 14.74
C LYS A 87 10.04 -0.15 13.96
N ARG A 88 10.37 0.07 12.69
CA ARG A 88 9.62 0.90 11.72
C ARG A 88 9.01 -0.01 10.66
N VAL A 89 7.72 0.17 10.40
CA VAL A 89 7.00 -0.48 9.29
C VAL A 89 6.31 0.59 8.46
N GLY A 90 6.79 0.82 7.24
CA GLY A 90 6.18 1.74 6.29
C GLY A 90 4.83 1.23 5.79
N PHE A 91 3.91 2.14 5.49
CA PHE A 91 2.57 1.77 5.02
C PHE A 91 2.59 0.99 3.69
N GLU A 92 3.61 1.12 2.82
CA GLU A 92 3.72 0.28 1.60
C GLU A 92 3.83 -1.21 1.91
N LYS A 93 4.42 -1.55 3.06
CA LYS A 93 4.69 -2.94 3.39
C LYS A 93 3.49 -3.57 4.08
N VAL A 94 2.57 -2.79 4.61
CA VAL A 94 1.43 -3.29 5.38
C VAL A 94 0.46 -4.00 4.43
N GLN A 95 0.07 -5.22 4.80
CA GLN A 95 -0.84 -6.06 4.04
C GLN A 95 -2.16 -6.25 4.76
N ASP A 96 -2.08 -6.64 6.04
CA ASP A 96 -3.24 -6.86 6.88
C ASP A 96 -3.04 -6.21 8.24
N THR A 97 -4.14 -5.69 8.78
CA THR A 97 -4.19 -5.17 10.14
C THR A 97 -5.39 -5.80 10.83
N SER A 98 -5.16 -6.46 11.95
CA SER A 98 -6.22 -7.06 12.77
C SER A 98 -6.14 -6.53 14.20
N TYR A 99 -7.25 -6.59 14.94
CA TYR A 99 -7.24 -6.28 16.37
C TYR A 99 -7.85 -7.41 17.19
N SER A 100 -7.37 -7.54 18.42
CA SER A 100 -7.84 -8.54 19.37
C SER A 100 -8.00 -7.93 20.76
N GLN A 101 -8.98 -8.42 21.52
CA GLN A 101 -9.23 -8.00 22.89
C GLN A 101 -9.51 -9.23 23.75
N ASP A 102 -8.69 -9.44 24.78
CA ASP A 102 -8.96 -10.46 25.77
C ASP A 102 -10.16 -10.07 26.67
N PHE A 103 -10.58 -10.96 27.55
CA PHE A 103 -11.66 -10.71 28.51
C PHE A 103 -11.48 -9.37 29.27
N PHE A 104 -10.30 -9.15 29.84
CA PHE A 104 -9.98 -7.90 30.54
C PHE A 104 -9.86 -6.72 29.57
N GLY A 105 -9.35 -6.94 28.36
CA GLY A 105 -9.27 -5.93 27.32
C GLY A 105 -10.65 -5.40 26.92
N THR A 106 -11.62 -6.30 26.75
CA THR A 106 -13.02 -5.96 26.45
C THR A 106 -13.65 -5.17 27.61
N GLN A 107 -13.40 -5.58 28.86
CA GLN A 107 -13.97 -4.90 30.04
C GLN A 107 -13.37 -3.51 30.28
N PHE A 108 -12.09 -3.31 29.96
CA PHE A 108 -11.34 -2.09 30.26
C PHE A 108 -10.99 -1.25 29.02
N GLY A 109 -11.47 -1.62 27.84
CA GLY A 109 -11.32 -0.85 26.60
C GLY A 109 -9.92 -0.87 25.98
N TYR A 110 -9.13 -1.91 26.23
CA TYR A 110 -7.80 -2.08 25.62
C TYR A 110 -7.68 -3.36 24.81
N GLY A 111 -6.69 -3.43 23.93
CA GLY A 111 -6.40 -4.65 23.17
C GLY A 111 -5.09 -4.54 22.41
N SER A 112 -4.88 -5.47 21.49
CA SER A 112 -3.71 -5.48 20.61
C SER A 112 -4.13 -5.22 19.17
N VAL A 113 -3.29 -4.52 18.41
CA VAL A 113 -3.43 -4.35 16.97
C VAL A 113 -2.21 -4.97 16.30
N ASP A 114 -2.44 -6.02 15.51
CA ASP A 114 -1.40 -6.79 14.83
C ASP A 114 -1.30 -6.35 13.38
N ILE A 115 -0.08 -6.02 12.95
CA ILE A 115 0.24 -5.53 11.62
C ILE A 115 1.14 -6.55 10.92
N SER A 116 0.68 -7.05 9.79
CA SER A 116 1.40 -8.01 8.95
C SER A 116 1.91 -7.32 7.70
N THR A 117 3.12 -7.68 7.26
CA THR A 117 3.75 -7.07 6.09
C THR A 117 3.99 -8.05 4.95
N ALA A 118 4.09 -7.51 3.73
CA ALA A 118 4.46 -8.26 2.54
C ALA A 118 5.82 -8.96 2.74
N GLY A 119 5.86 -10.28 2.54
CA GLY A 119 7.08 -11.07 2.67
C GLY A 119 7.48 -11.43 4.11
N GLY A 120 6.68 -11.05 5.12
CA GLY A 120 6.83 -11.54 6.49
C GLY A 120 6.15 -12.90 6.70
N SER A 121 6.63 -13.69 7.67
CA SER A 121 6.03 -14.99 8.03
C SER A 121 4.90 -14.87 9.08
N GLY A 122 4.42 -13.67 9.37
CA GLY A 122 3.36 -13.41 10.35
C GLY A 122 3.27 -11.95 10.76
N VAL A 123 2.94 -11.71 12.03
CA VAL A 123 2.85 -10.37 12.63
C VAL A 123 4.23 -9.74 12.70
N GLU A 124 4.44 -8.70 11.89
CA GLU A 124 5.71 -7.98 11.83
C GLU A 124 5.79 -6.94 12.94
N LEU A 125 4.67 -6.28 13.26
CA LEU A 125 4.60 -5.26 14.31
C LEU A 125 3.27 -5.39 15.04
N SER A 126 3.27 -5.19 16.35
CA SER A 126 2.04 -5.22 17.15
C SER A 126 2.02 -4.07 18.14
N PHE A 127 0.88 -3.39 18.22
CA PHE A 127 0.60 -2.40 19.25
C PHE A 127 -0.18 -3.07 20.38
N ASP A 128 0.54 -3.47 21.42
CA ASP A 128 0.00 -4.24 22.54
C ASP A 128 -0.67 -3.33 23.57
N SER A 129 -1.80 -3.79 24.10
CA SER A 129 -2.51 -3.12 25.19
C SER A 129 -2.85 -1.65 24.89
N VAL A 130 -3.12 -1.29 23.64
CA VAL A 130 -3.54 0.06 23.27
C VAL A 130 -5.00 0.30 23.65
N ALA A 131 -5.30 1.54 24.02
CA ALA A 131 -6.68 1.98 24.22
C ALA A 131 -7.42 2.01 22.88
N GLU A 132 -8.69 1.60 22.87
CA GLU A 132 -9.55 1.64 21.69
C GLU A 132 -8.90 0.99 20.44
N PRO A 133 -8.51 -0.29 20.49
CA PRO A 133 -7.71 -0.94 19.44
C PRO A 133 -8.39 -0.88 18.07
N LYS A 134 -9.73 -0.92 18.03
CA LYS A 134 -10.51 -0.74 16.81
C LYS A 134 -10.27 0.63 16.15
N ARG A 135 -10.26 1.70 16.94
CA ARG A 135 -10.00 3.07 16.44
C ARG A 135 -8.58 3.19 15.89
N ILE A 136 -7.62 2.53 16.53
CA ILE A 136 -6.24 2.49 16.06
C ILE A 136 -6.14 1.72 14.73
N GLN A 137 -6.79 0.57 14.60
CA GLN A 137 -6.86 -0.15 13.33
C GLN A 137 -7.50 0.71 12.22
N GLU A 138 -8.62 1.37 12.51
CA GLU A 138 -9.28 2.27 11.56
C GLU A 138 -8.36 3.41 11.11
N LEU A 139 -7.61 4.00 12.04
CA LEU A 139 -6.62 5.04 11.75
C LEU A 139 -5.49 4.53 10.84
N VAL A 140 -4.96 3.32 11.11
CA VAL A 140 -3.94 2.69 10.26
C VAL A 140 -4.48 2.47 8.85
N ASN A 141 -5.68 1.89 8.72
CA ASN A 141 -6.33 1.63 7.44
C ASN A 141 -6.63 2.91 6.67
N GLU A 142 -7.07 3.97 7.35
CA GLU A 142 -7.23 5.29 6.75
C GLU A 142 -5.92 5.81 6.17
N ARG A 143 -4.81 5.64 6.90
CA ARG A 143 -3.52 6.16 6.47
C ARG A 143 -2.92 5.41 5.28
N ILE A 144 -3.14 4.10 5.21
CA ILE A 144 -2.83 3.27 4.02
C ILE A 144 -3.60 3.80 2.81
N ARG A 145 -4.93 3.95 2.91
CA ARG A 145 -5.76 4.46 1.80
C ARG A 145 -5.42 5.90 1.38
N ALA A 146 -5.06 6.75 2.32
CA ALA A 146 -4.65 8.13 2.03
C ALA A 146 -3.34 8.17 1.23
N ARG A 147 -2.43 7.23 1.50
CA ARG A 147 -1.19 7.09 0.77
C ARG A 147 -1.41 6.54 -0.63
N ASP A 148 -2.22 5.50 -0.78
CA ASP A 148 -2.51 4.92 -2.09
C ASP A 148 -3.12 5.95 -3.06
N ARG A 149 -4.02 6.80 -2.55
CA ARG A 149 -4.59 7.93 -3.31
C ARG A 149 -3.54 8.96 -3.74
N ARG A 150 -2.56 9.24 -2.88
CA ARG A 150 -1.46 10.17 -3.20
C ARG A 150 -0.54 9.57 -4.29
N GLY A 151 -0.27 8.27 -4.19
CA GLY A 151 0.48 7.53 -5.21
C GLY A 151 -0.20 7.56 -6.57
N ASP A 152 -1.50 7.25 -6.61
CA ASP A 152 -2.28 7.22 -7.85
C ASP A 152 -2.40 8.60 -8.52
N ALA A 153 -2.56 9.67 -7.73
CA ALA A 153 -2.61 11.03 -8.26
C ALA A 153 -1.32 11.43 -8.99
N GLY A 154 -0.15 11.19 -8.38
CA GLY A 154 1.14 11.51 -9.02
C GLY A 154 1.46 10.62 -10.23
N ASP A 155 1.06 9.35 -10.18
CA ASP A 155 1.15 8.43 -11.31
C ASP A 155 0.24 8.86 -12.47
N GLY A 156 -0.95 9.39 -12.15
CA GLY A 156 -1.94 9.87 -13.11
C GLY A 156 -1.46 11.10 -13.88
N GLU A 157 -0.87 12.09 -13.19
CA GLU A 157 -0.25 13.25 -13.82
C GLU A 157 0.87 12.83 -14.78
N THR A 158 1.76 11.94 -14.32
CA THR A 158 2.87 11.44 -15.16
C THR A 158 2.35 10.66 -16.38
N LYS A 159 1.32 9.81 -16.21
CA LYS A 159 0.71 9.07 -17.33
C LYS A 159 0.03 10.01 -18.32
N ALA A 160 -0.64 11.05 -17.85
CA ALA A 160 -1.30 12.03 -18.71
C ALA A 160 -0.28 12.78 -19.58
N ASP A 161 0.81 13.26 -18.98
CA ASP A 161 1.89 13.95 -19.70
C ASP A 161 2.50 13.05 -20.80
N VAL A 162 2.76 11.78 -20.49
CA VAL A 162 3.30 10.81 -21.46
C VAL A 162 2.28 10.52 -22.58
N LEU A 163 0.99 10.41 -22.28
CA LEU A 163 -0.06 10.21 -23.28
C LEU A 163 -0.20 11.41 -24.22
N ASP A 164 -0.06 12.63 -23.69
CA ASP A 164 -0.11 13.85 -24.50
C ASP A 164 1.07 13.94 -25.48
N ASP A 165 2.26 13.51 -25.07
CA ASP A 165 3.45 13.44 -25.94
C ASP A 165 3.25 12.43 -27.09
N ILE A 166 2.82 11.20 -26.77
CA ILE A 166 2.51 10.17 -27.77
C ILE A 166 1.41 10.64 -28.74
N LEU A 167 0.37 11.29 -28.23
CA LEU A 167 -0.71 11.84 -29.06
C LEU A 167 -0.19 12.93 -30.01
N GLY A 168 0.77 13.74 -29.54
CA GLY A 168 1.49 14.71 -30.36
C GLY A 168 2.25 14.04 -31.51
N GLU A 169 3.03 13.01 -31.20
CA GLU A 169 3.78 12.24 -32.20
C GLU A 169 2.86 11.58 -33.25
N LEU A 170 1.76 10.94 -32.81
CA LEU A 170 0.83 10.29 -33.72
C LEU A 170 0.13 11.27 -34.66
N ARG A 171 -0.21 12.48 -34.18
CA ARG A 171 -0.75 13.54 -35.03
C ARG A 171 0.26 14.03 -36.06
N ALA A 172 1.54 14.11 -35.69
CA ALA A 172 2.60 14.49 -36.61
C ALA A 172 2.82 13.43 -37.71
N ILE A 173 2.84 12.14 -37.35
CA ILE A 173 2.93 11.03 -38.32
C ILE A 173 1.73 11.05 -39.27
N ARG A 174 0.51 11.22 -38.73
CA ARG A 174 -0.70 11.30 -39.54
C ARG A 174 -0.66 12.45 -40.54
N ALA A 175 -0.22 13.63 -40.11
CA ALA A 175 -0.12 14.79 -41.00
C ALA A 175 0.88 14.56 -42.14
N ALA A 176 2.03 13.92 -41.86
CA ALA A 176 3.01 13.58 -42.89
C ALA A 176 2.46 12.54 -43.89
N VAL A 177 1.71 11.54 -43.42
CA VAL A 177 1.08 10.53 -44.28
C VAL A 177 -0.04 11.11 -45.15
N GLU A 178 -0.86 12.01 -44.61
CA GLU A 178 -1.92 12.68 -45.37
C GLU A 178 -1.36 13.60 -46.46
N ASP A 179 -0.21 14.25 -46.23
CA ASP A 179 0.47 15.08 -47.22
C ASP A 179 1.04 14.25 -48.38
N ASP A 180 1.62 13.07 -48.10
CA ASP A 180 2.08 12.12 -49.12
C ASP A 180 0.91 11.47 -49.90
N GLY A 181 -0.23 11.23 -49.24
CA GLY A 181 -1.44 10.68 -49.87
C GLY A 181 -2.15 11.66 -50.81
N ALA A 182 -2.22 12.93 -50.45
CA ALA A 182 -2.82 13.97 -51.28
C ALA A 182 -2.07 14.20 -52.61
N ALA A 183 -0.76 13.93 -52.64
CA ALA A 183 0.05 13.94 -53.87
C ALA A 183 -0.21 12.72 -54.77
N ALA A 184 -0.63 11.58 -54.21
CA ALA A 184 -0.98 10.37 -54.96
C ALA A 184 -2.40 10.42 -55.57
N ASP A 185 -3.38 11.00 -54.85
CA ASP A 185 -4.76 11.14 -55.34
C ASP A 185 -4.89 12.14 -56.50
N ALA A 186 -4.03 13.16 -56.56
CA ALA A 186 -4.00 14.14 -57.66
C ALA A 186 -3.43 13.58 -58.98
N ALA A 187 -2.85 12.37 -58.98
CA ALA A 187 -2.28 11.73 -60.16
C ALA A 187 -3.16 10.58 -60.73
N GLY A 188 -4.34 10.34 -60.16
CA GLY A 188 -5.22 9.21 -60.52
C GLY A 188 -6.41 9.53 -61.43
N ASP A 189 -6.65 10.79 -61.81
CA ASP A 189 -7.87 11.21 -62.53
C ASP A 189 -7.74 11.21 -64.08
N ASP A 190 -6.66 10.66 -64.62
CA ASP A 190 -6.41 10.58 -66.07
C ASP A 190 -6.15 9.13 -66.53
N VAL A 191 -7.16 8.25 -66.51
CA VAL A 191 -7.15 7.08 -67.40
C VAL A 191 -8.44 7.02 -68.19
N ASP A 192 -8.28 7.55 -69.39
CA ASP A 192 -9.20 7.65 -70.50
C ASP A 192 -9.86 6.32 -70.89
N ALA A 193 -11.05 6.48 -71.46
CA ALA A 193 -11.77 5.44 -72.15
C ALA A 193 -10.99 5.03 -73.41
N ASP A 194 -10.88 3.72 -73.65
CA ASP A 194 -11.01 3.05 -74.96
C ASP A 194 -10.23 1.72 -74.93
N ASN A 195 -10.95 0.60 -74.90
CA ASN A 195 -10.61 -0.50 -75.80
C ASN A 195 -11.80 -1.46 -75.92
N ARG A 196 -12.25 -1.62 -77.17
CA ARG A 196 -13.18 -2.65 -77.60
C ARG A 196 -12.45 -3.99 -77.83
N ASP A 197 -13.28 -5.03 -77.84
CA ASP A 197 -13.13 -6.33 -78.50
C ASP A 197 -12.13 -7.36 -77.93
N GLY A 198 -12.68 -8.54 -77.62
CA GLY A 198 -11.92 -9.75 -77.29
C GLY A 198 -12.79 -10.82 -76.63
N GLU A 199 -13.47 -11.62 -77.44
CA GLU A 199 -14.15 -12.86 -77.06
C GLU A 199 -13.17 -13.96 -76.58
N ASP A 200 -13.77 -14.99 -75.96
CA ASP A 200 -13.31 -16.38 -75.74
C ASP A 200 -12.59 -16.79 -74.44
N GLY A 201 -13.26 -17.68 -73.68
CA GLY A 201 -12.62 -18.90 -73.15
C GLY A 201 -12.70 -19.15 -71.64
N PRO A 202 -13.28 -20.29 -71.16
CA PRO A 202 -13.55 -20.56 -69.74
C PRO A 202 -12.42 -21.35 -69.06
N VAL A 203 -12.37 -21.34 -67.72
CA VAL A 203 -11.81 -22.32 -66.75
C VAL A 203 -11.92 -21.62 -65.37
N GLY A 204 -12.63 -22.11 -64.35
CA GLY A 204 -12.60 -23.44 -63.74
C GLY A 204 -11.65 -23.37 -62.53
N GLY A 205 -12.17 -23.49 -61.29
CA GLY A 205 -11.29 -23.57 -60.11
C GLY A 205 -11.98 -23.23 -58.80
N ASP A 206 -12.50 -24.26 -58.16
CA ASP A 206 -13.14 -24.30 -56.85
C ASP A 206 -12.17 -23.94 -55.71
N GLY A 207 -12.70 -23.41 -54.59
CA GLY A 207 -11.89 -23.06 -53.43
C GLY A 207 -12.72 -22.65 -52.21
N GLU A 208 -13.28 -23.66 -51.57
CA GLU A 208 -14.23 -23.65 -50.46
C GLU A 208 -13.50 -23.56 -49.09
N GLY A 209 -13.80 -22.53 -48.29
CA GLY A 209 -13.73 -22.43 -46.81
C GLY A 209 -12.46 -22.87 -46.03
N PRO A 210 -12.52 -22.96 -44.68
CA PRO A 210 -13.39 -22.23 -43.75
C PRO A 210 -12.67 -21.70 -42.47
N ASP A 211 -13.36 -20.77 -41.80
CA ASP A 211 -13.67 -20.69 -40.36
C ASP A 211 -12.61 -20.92 -39.25
N ALA A 212 -12.43 -19.85 -38.49
CA ALA A 212 -12.58 -19.76 -37.03
C ALA A 212 -11.87 -20.78 -36.11
N ASP A 213 -10.75 -20.35 -35.55
CA ASP A 213 -10.22 -20.87 -34.28
C ASP A 213 -10.69 -19.98 -33.11
N ALA A 214 -11.63 -20.50 -32.32
CA ALA A 214 -11.93 -20.02 -30.98
C ALA A 214 -11.78 -21.20 -30.01
N SER A 215 -10.59 -21.31 -29.42
CA SER A 215 -10.30 -22.24 -28.33
C SER A 215 -10.58 -21.55 -26.99
N SER A 216 -11.65 -21.97 -26.33
CA SER A 216 -11.95 -21.69 -24.92
C SER A 216 -11.31 -22.76 -24.04
N THR A 217 -10.40 -22.37 -23.15
CA THR A 217 -9.89 -23.24 -22.08
C THR A 217 -10.62 -22.93 -20.77
N ALA A 218 -11.58 -23.79 -20.41
CA ALA A 218 -11.92 -24.13 -19.03
C ALA A 218 -11.10 -25.40 -18.71
N GLY A 219 -10.31 -25.48 -17.64
CA GLY A 219 -10.74 -25.40 -16.25
C GLY A 219 -10.79 -26.84 -15.74
N ASP A 220 -9.79 -27.27 -14.96
CA ASP A 220 -9.95 -28.45 -14.09
C ASP A 220 -9.00 -28.33 -12.89
N ASP A 221 -9.65 -28.38 -11.73
CA ASP A 221 -9.14 -28.43 -10.36
C ASP A 221 -8.36 -29.72 -10.12
N ASP A 222 -7.17 -29.62 -9.51
CA ASP A 222 -6.42 -30.76 -9.00
C ASP A 222 -6.53 -30.84 -7.47
N ARG A 223 -6.64 -32.08 -6.99
CA ARG A 223 -6.91 -32.49 -5.61
C ARG A 223 -5.70 -32.43 -4.68
#